data_AF-A0AAU1KFQ1-F1
#
_entry.id   AF-A0AAU1KFQ1-F1
#
_cell.length_a   1.000
_cell.length_b   1.000
_cell.length_c   1.000
_cell.angle_alpha   90.00
_cell.angle_beta   90.00
_cell.angle_gamma   90.00
#
_symmetry.space_group_name_H-M   'P 1'
#
loop_
_entity.id
_entity.type
_entity.pdbx_description
1 polymer ?
#
loop_
_entity_poly.entity_id
_entity_poly.type
_entity_poly.pdbx_seq_one_letter_code
_entity_poly.pdbx_strand_id
1 'polypeptide(L)' 'MNRAVEPLALGGQKVRALVEGLTSCEDVPANLRERAAEFKPSLQLIETSLKTGTLTKPAPKP' A
#
# COMPACT_ATOMS: atom_id res chain seq x y z
N MET A 1 11.04 18.81 9.71
CA MET A 1 10.36 17.60 9.20
C MET A 1 9.06 17.41 10.00
N ASN A 2 7.92 17.16 9.33
CA ASN A 2 6.61 17.06 9.97
C ASN A 2 6.52 15.80 10.84
N ARG A 3 6.36 15.96 12.17
CA ARG A 3 6.21 14.85 13.14
C ARG A 3 5.06 13.87 12.83
N ALA A 4 4.09 14.28 12.02
CA ALA A 4 2.97 13.44 11.58
C ALA A 4 3.32 12.42 10.48
N VAL A 5 4.45 12.59 9.77
CA VAL A 5 4.86 11.67 8.70
C VAL A 5 5.35 10.34 9.25
N GLU A 6 5.94 10.36 10.45
CA GLU A 6 6.45 9.19 11.15
C GLU A 6 5.35 8.15 11.47
N PRO A 7 4.23 8.52 12.12
CA PRO A 7 3.13 7.57 12.36
C PRO A 7 2.43 7.13 11.06
N LEU A 8 2.39 7.97 10.03
CA LEU A 8 1.85 7.59 8.72
C LEU A 8 2.73 6.57 7.99
N ALA A 9 4.05 6.77 8.00
CA ALA A 9 5.01 5.83 7.42
C ALA A 9 4.96 4.47 8.14
N LEU A 10 4.82 4.48 9.46
CA LEU A 10 4.64 3.27 10.27
C LEU A 10 3.31 2.55 9.91
N GLY A 11 2.24 3.32 9.69
CA GLY A 11 0.95 2.80 9.22
C GLY A 11 1.07 2.16 7.83
N GLY A 12 1.73 2.82 6.88
CA GLY A 12 1.95 2.30 5.52
C GLY A 12 2.69 0.97 5.51
N GLN A 13 3.76 0.83 6.32
CA GLN A 13 4.51 -0.43 6.44
C GLN A 13 3.64 -1.59 6.94
N LYS A 14 2.75 -1.36 7.91
CA LYS A 14 1.82 -2.39 8.41
C LYS A 14 0.84 -2.84 7.34
N VAL A 15 0.31 -1.90 6.56
CA VAL A 15 -0.64 -2.23 5.48
C VAL A 15 0.06 -2.98 4.35
N ARG A 16 1.30 -2.63 4.00
CA ARG A 16 2.13 -3.41 3.05
C ARG A 16 2.36 -4.84 3.52
N ALA A 17 2.81 -5.03 4.76
CA ALA A 17 3.05 -6.35 5.32
C ALA A 17 1.77 -7.21 5.34
N LEU A 18 0.62 -6.60 5.66
CA LEU A 18 -0.67 -7.28 5.62
C LEU A 18 -1.05 -7.69 4.19
N VAL A 19 -0.92 -6.80 3.21
CA VAL A 19 -1.24 -7.11 1.81
C VAL A 19 -0.31 -8.19 1.26
N GLU A 20 0.98 -8.14 1.57
CA GLU A 20 1.93 -9.18 1.18
C GLU A 20 1.54 -10.53 1.79
N GLY A 21 1.29 -10.58 3.10
CA GLY A 21 0.85 -11.79 3.80
C GLY A 21 -0.47 -12.34 3.28
N LEU A 22 -1.45 -11.48 2.97
CA LEU A 22 -2.70 -11.91 2.36
C LEU A 22 -2.48 -12.50 0.96
N THR A 23 -1.59 -11.92 0.16
CA THR A 23 -1.33 -12.44 -1.20
C THR A 23 -0.53 -13.74 -1.21
N SER A 24 0.30 -14.01 -0.19
CA SER A 24 1.13 -15.22 -0.10
C SER A 24 0.52 -16.35 0.73
N CYS A 25 -0.51 -16.08 1.53
CA CYS A 25 -1.18 -17.08 2.36
C CYS A 25 -2.05 -18.00 1.50
N GLU A 26 -1.68 -19.28 1.40
CA GLU A 26 -2.40 -20.28 0.61
C GLU A 26 -3.80 -20.58 1.16
N ASP A 27 -4.02 -20.36 2.46
CA ASP A 27 -5.32 -20.50 3.12
C ASP A 27 -6.31 -19.39 2.70
N VAL A 28 -5.83 -18.31 2.09
CA VAL A 28 -6.68 -17.24 1.59
C VAL A 28 -7.25 -17.62 0.21
N PRO A 29 -8.58 -17.57 0.04
CA PRO A 29 -9.24 -17.78 -1.25
C PRO A 29 -8.62 -16.95 -2.38
N ALA A 30 -8.47 -17.56 -3.56
CA ALA A 30 -7.78 -16.94 -4.71
C ALA A 30 -8.36 -15.56 -5.07
N ASN A 31 -9.69 -15.40 -5.03
CA ASN A 31 -10.35 -14.12 -5.27
C ASN A 31 -9.95 -13.04 -4.24
N LEU A 32 -9.75 -13.39 -2.98
CA LEU A 32 -9.31 -12.46 -1.95
C LEU A 32 -7.82 -12.13 -2.10
N ARG A 33 -6.99 -13.08 -2.54
CA ARG A 33 -5.59 -12.84 -2.89
C ARG A 33 -5.46 -11.88 -4.06
N GLU A 34 -6.25 -12.07 -5.11
CA GLU A 34 -6.29 -11.15 -6.26
C GLU A 34 -6.71 -9.74 -5.84
N ARG A 35 -7.79 -9.62 -5.07
CA ARG A 35 -8.22 -8.31 -4.54
C ARG A 35 -7.18 -7.67 -3.63
N ALA A 36 -6.47 -8.45 -2.80
CA ALA A 36 -5.37 -7.95 -2.00
C ALA A 36 -4.22 -7.41 -2.88
N ALA A 37 -3.88 -8.12 -3.97
CA ALA A 37 -2.84 -7.71 -4.91
C ALA A 37 -3.17 -6.37 -5.61
N GLU A 38 -4.46 -6.07 -5.84
CA GLU A 38 -4.91 -4.79 -6.41
C GLU A 38 -4.51 -3.57 -5.56
N PHE A 39 -4.27 -3.73 -4.27
CA PHE A 39 -3.86 -2.63 -3.38
C PHE A 39 -2.36 -2.32 -3.43
N LYS A 40 -1.51 -3.21 -3.97
CA LYS A 40 -0.05 -3.01 -4.03
C LYS A 40 0.35 -1.71 -4.74
N PRO A 41 -0.21 -1.33 -5.91
CA PRO A 41 0.12 -0.09 -6.59
C PRO A 41 -0.26 1.16 -5.78
N SER A 42 -1.41 1.13 -5.10
CA SER A 42 -1.87 2.24 -4.26
C SER A 42 -0.97 2.45 -3.05
N LEU A 43 -0.50 1.36 -2.42
CA LEU A 43 0.46 1.43 -1.31
C LEU A 43 1.80 2.02 -1.75
N GLN A 44 2.31 1.57 -2.90
CA GLN A 44 3.56 2.10 -3.47
C GLN A 44 3.45 3.60 -3.77
N LEU A 45 2.31 4.06 -4.27
CA LEU A 45 2.07 5.46 -4.57
C LEU A 45 1.99 6.32 -3.30
N ILE A 46 1.34 5.82 -2.23
CA ILE A 46 1.29 6.50 -0.92
C ILE A 46 2.69 6.62 -0.33
N GLU A 47 3.46 5.53 -0.31
CA GLU A 47 4.84 5.55 0.21
C GLU A 47 5.75 6.47 -0.60
N THR A 48 5.61 6.46 -1.93
CA THR A 48 6.34 7.39 -2.80
C THR A 48 5.97 8.83 -2.48
N SER A 49 4.69 9.14 -2.36
CA SER A 49 4.21 10.49 -2.03
C SER A 49 4.69 10.97 -0.66
N LEU A 50 4.70 10.08 0.35
CA LEU A 50 5.25 10.37 1.67
C LEU A 50 6.76 10.61 1.63
N LYS A 51 7.49 9.88 0.77
CA LYS A 51 8.94 10.02 0.61
C LYS A 51 9.32 11.30 -0.16
N THR A 52 8.59 11.64 -1.22
CA THR A 52 8.89 12.79 -2.09
C THR A 52 8.24 14.09 -1.62
N GLY A 53 7.28 14.02 -0.68
CA GLY A 53 6.48 15.16 -0.26
C GLY A 53 5.53 15.68 -1.36
N THR A 54 5.32 14.90 -2.42
CA THR A 54 4.46 15.25 -3.56
C THR A 54 3.32 14.24 -3.69
N LEU A 55 2.07 14.70 -3.57
CA LEU A 55 0.89 13.88 -3.81
C LEU A 55 0.72 13.64 -5.32
N THR A 56 1.16 12.48 -5.80
CA THR A 56 0.83 12.04 -7.16
C THR A 56 -0.55 11.39 -7.14
N LYS A 57 -1.53 11.96 -7.84
CA LYS A 57 -2.84 11.32 -7.99
C LYS A 57 -2.66 10.05 -8.83
N PRO A 58 -3.31 8.91 -8.51
CA PRO A 58 -3.26 7.72 -9.35
C PRO A 58 -3.66 8.10 -10.78
N ALA A 59 -2.84 7.73 -11.76
CA ALA A 59 -3.21 7.88 -13.16
C ALA A 59 -4.54 7.14 -13.39
N PRO A 60 -5.52 7.75 -14.08
CA PRO A 60 -6.81 7.12 -14.34
C PRO A 60 -6.57 5.76 -15.01
N LYS A 61 -7.25 4.71 -14.54
CA LYS A 61 -7.27 3.42 -15.25
C LYS A 61 -7.86 3.68 -16.64
N PRO A 62 -7.19 3.26 -17.74
CA PRO A 62 -7.77 3.30 -19.08
C PRO A 62 -9.01 2.41 -19.18
#